data_AF-A0A154QI97-F1
#
_entry.id   AF-A0A154QI97-F1
#
_cell.length_a   1.000
_cell.length_b   1.000
_cell.length_c   1.000
_cell.angle_alpha   90.00
_cell.angle_beta   90.00
_cell.angle_gamma   90.00
#
_symmetry.space_group_name_H-M   'P 1'
#
loop_
_entity.id
_entity.type
_entity.pdbx_description
1 polymer ?
#
loop_
_entity_poly.entity_id
_entity_poly.type
_entity_poly.pdbx_seq_one_letter_code
_entity_poly.pdbx_strand_id
1 'polypeptide(L)'
;MEGLITHRKQHLQQLDALLKSVFLEMFGDPMRNDRDWEKPPLRSFGKITTGNTPPRNDPSNYDSPHIEWIKTDNITVDAVFVTKAAEYLSKAGAKRARTVDADALLVACIAGSLESIGRAALTDRTVAFNQQINAIQPGADVDPIFLYALFKLSRTSIQSHATKGMKKILTKGDFEQIPMVKPPFELQREFAAVAKRIEALKSRYQQTLIDLETLYAALSQSAFKGELDLSRIPLPAVALEPPPMEDVTALTVDLDVPAPALPDLGLAVEELATEAGQLKMLTAWLEWWQNHHRAQPFELATFLNRAEARLQELYPDSDLELGMAAYEQIKTWVFAALDAGQLVQELEPASKRIALKHAHA
;
A
#
# COMPACT_ATOMS: atom_id res chain seq x y z
N MET A 1 -7.52 18.86 11.53
CA MET A 1 -6.10 18.67 11.15
C MET A 1 -5.69 17.21 11.28
N GLU A 2 -5.83 16.59 12.44
CA GLU A 2 -5.55 15.15 12.65
C GLU A 2 -6.36 14.25 11.71
N GLY A 3 -7.67 14.49 11.55
CA GLY A 3 -8.49 13.71 10.60
C GLY A 3 -8.02 13.78 9.14
N LEU A 4 -7.45 14.91 8.70
CA LEU A 4 -6.87 15.06 7.35
C LEU A 4 -5.55 14.29 7.22
N ILE A 5 -4.73 14.28 8.26
CA ILE A 5 -3.49 13.49 8.33
C ILE A 5 -3.82 11.99 8.23
N THR A 6 -4.82 11.53 8.98
CA THR A 6 -5.30 10.14 8.92
C THR A 6 -5.80 9.77 7.53
N HIS A 7 -6.66 10.60 6.92
CA HIS A 7 -7.14 10.39 5.55
C HIS A 7 -5.99 10.32 4.53
N ARG A 8 -4.98 11.18 4.65
CA ARG A 8 -3.82 11.17 3.75
C ARG A 8 -3.00 9.88 3.88
N LYS A 9 -2.80 9.38 5.10
CA LYS A 9 -2.14 8.09 5.33
C LYS A 9 -2.94 6.92 4.73
N GLN A 10 -4.27 6.93 4.87
CA GLN A 10 -5.14 5.91 4.28
C GLN A 10 -5.11 5.95 2.74
N HIS A 11 -5.16 7.13 2.13
CA HIS A 11 -5.05 7.25 0.68
C HIS A 11 -3.72 6.70 0.14
N LEU A 12 -2.60 6.89 0.84
CA LEU A 12 -1.32 6.30 0.44
C LEU A 12 -1.37 4.77 0.44
N GLN A 13 -1.97 4.16 1.47
CA GLN A 13 -2.16 2.70 1.54
C GLN A 13 -3.08 2.18 0.43
N GLN A 14 -4.14 2.90 0.10
CA GLN A 14 -5.04 2.54 -1.01
C GLN A 14 -4.34 2.59 -2.36
N LEU A 15 -3.44 3.56 -2.58
CA LEU A 15 -2.65 3.65 -3.81
C LEU A 15 -1.66 2.48 -3.93
N ASP A 16 -1.06 2.04 -2.82
CA ASP A 16 -0.23 0.83 -2.80
C ASP A 16 -1.03 -0.44 -3.10
N ALA A 17 -2.23 -0.55 -2.51
CA ALA A 17 -3.14 -1.66 -2.77
C ALA A 17 -3.62 -1.68 -4.24
N LEU A 18 -3.91 -0.51 -4.81
CA LEU A 18 -4.29 -0.36 -6.21
C LEU A 18 -3.17 -0.83 -7.13
N LEU A 19 -1.93 -0.37 -6.91
CA LEU A 19 -0.80 -0.78 -7.74
C LEU A 19 -0.58 -2.30 -7.69
N LYS A 20 -0.72 -2.90 -6.51
CA LYS A 20 -0.68 -4.36 -6.35
C LYS A 20 -1.82 -5.04 -7.11
N SER A 21 -3.04 -4.53 -7.01
CA SER A 21 -4.20 -5.09 -7.72
C SER A 21 -4.01 -5.05 -9.23
N VAL A 22 -3.53 -3.93 -9.78
CA VAL A 22 -3.22 -3.79 -11.21
C VAL A 22 -2.16 -4.80 -11.64
N PHE A 23 -1.09 -4.99 -10.85
CA PHE A 23 -0.09 -6.01 -11.15
C PHE A 23 -0.70 -7.42 -11.20
N LEU A 24 -1.49 -7.78 -10.19
CA LEU A 24 -2.12 -9.10 -10.11
C LEU A 24 -3.16 -9.33 -11.20
N GLU A 25 -3.89 -8.30 -11.59
CA GLU A 25 -4.84 -8.36 -12.71
C GLU A 25 -4.10 -8.62 -14.03
N MET A 26 -3.03 -7.87 -14.30
CA MET A 26 -2.27 -7.96 -15.54
C MET A 26 -1.44 -9.25 -15.63
N PHE A 27 -0.78 -9.66 -14.55
CA PHE A 27 0.24 -10.71 -14.57
C PHE A 27 -0.10 -11.94 -13.73
N GLY A 28 -1.13 -11.89 -12.88
CA GLY A 28 -1.42 -12.92 -11.89
C GLY A 28 -0.48 -12.85 -10.68
N ASP A 29 -0.61 -13.84 -9.78
CA ASP A 29 0.36 -14.00 -8.70
C ASP A 29 1.68 -14.56 -9.28
N PRO A 30 2.82 -13.86 -9.15
CA PRO A 30 4.10 -14.31 -9.71
C PRO A 30 4.62 -15.60 -9.07
N MET A 31 4.15 -15.93 -7.86
CA MET A 31 4.50 -17.17 -7.17
C MET A 31 3.77 -18.36 -7.75
N ARG A 32 2.45 -18.23 -7.93
CA ARG A 32 1.58 -19.28 -8.48
C ARG A 32 1.73 -19.40 -9.99
N ASN A 33 2.08 -18.30 -10.66
CA ASN A 33 2.12 -18.16 -12.10
C ASN A 33 0.78 -18.52 -12.75
N ASP A 34 -0.33 -18.00 -12.23
CA ASP A 34 -1.70 -18.36 -12.69
C ASP A 34 -1.97 -18.04 -14.18
N ARG A 35 -1.06 -17.28 -14.83
CA ARG A 35 -1.11 -16.88 -16.24
C ARG A 35 -0.12 -17.66 -17.13
N ASP A 36 0.57 -18.66 -16.59
CA ASP A 36 1.55 -19.50 -17.29
C ASP A 36 2.62 -18.72 -18.08
N TRP A 37 3.11 -17.61 -17.52
CA TRP A 37 4.23 -16.88 -18.12
C TRP A 37 5.50 -17.71 -18.11
N GLU A 38 6.39 -17.44 -19.07
CA GLU A 38 7.74 -18.01 -19.05
C GLU A 38 8.45 -17.64 -17.75
N LYS A 39 9.17 -18.59 -17.14
CA LYS A 39 9.93 -18.39 -15.90
C LYS A 39 11.44 -18.58 -16.12
N PRO A 40 12.08 -17.74 -16.95
CA PRO A 40 13.51 -17.87 -17.16
C PRO A 40 14.28 -17.46 -15.89
N PRO A 41 15.54 -17.88 -15.75
CA PRO A 41 16.38 -17.50 -14.59
C PRO A 41 16.67 -15.99 -14.60
N LEU A 42 16.86 -15.38 -13.42
CA LEU A 42 17.12 -13.94 -13.26
C LEU A 42 18.23 -13.37 -14.16
N ARG A 43 19.27 -14.16 -14.49
CA ARG A 43 20.31 -13.78 -15.47
C ARG A 43 19.78 -13.41 -16.86
N SER A 44 18.55 -13.79 -17.20
CA SER A 44 17.86 -13.44 -18.45
C SER A 44 17.17 -12.07 -18.42
N PHE A 45 17.05 -11.45 -17.24
CA PHE A 45 16.41 -10.14 -17.09
C PHE A 45 17.38 -8.98 -17.31
N GLY A 46 18.69 -9.26 -17.30
CA GLY A 46 19.71 -8.22 -17.42
C GLY A 46 21.08 -8.65 -16.91
N LYS A 47 22.02 -7.72 -16.95
CA LYS A 47 23.39 -7.95 -16.46
C LYS A 47 23.41 -7.90 -14.94
N ILE A 48 23.80 -9.02 -14.32
CA ILE A 48 23.90 -9.14 -12.86
C ILE A 48 25.32 -8.86 -12.37
N THR A 49 25.45 -7.89 -11.47
CA THR A 49 26.72 -7.46 -10.89
C THR A 49 26.63 -7.41 -9.37
N THR A 50 27.51 -8.10 -8.66
CA THR A 50 27.64 -7.95 -7.20
C THR A 50 28.54 -6.76 -6.90
N GLY A 51 28.19 -5.93 -5.93
CA GLY A 51 29.00 -4.77 -5.56
C GLY A 51 30.35 -5.16 -4.96
N ASN A 52 31.17 -4.15 -4.69
CA ASN A 52 32.46 -4.35 -4.04
C ASN A 52 32.80 -3.19 -3.10
N THR A 53 33.77 -3.45 -2.23
CA THR A 53 34.31 -2.47 -1.29
C THR A 53 35.74 -2.16 -1.73
N PRO A 54 36.04 -0.95 -2.23
CA PRO A 54 37.42 -0.53 -2.42
C PRO A 54 38.23 -0.67 -1.12
N PRO A 55 39.56 -0.90 -1.19
CA PRO A 55 40.34 -1.12 0.03
C PRO A 55 40.31 0.09 0.97
N ARG A 56 39.82 -0.14 2.19
CA ARG A 56 39.71 0.89 3.24
C ARG A 56 41.06 1.37 3.77
N ASN A 57 42.11 0.55 3.63
CA ASN A 57 43.48 0.90 4.00
C ASN A 57 44.18 1.84 3.01
N ASP A 58 43.51 2.18 1.90
CA ASP A 58 43.98 3.16 0.93
C ASP A 58 43.00 4.35 0.94
N PRO A 59 43.33 5.43 1.69
CA PRO A 59 42.46 6.59 1.87
C PRO A 59 42.10 7.29 0.57
N SER A 60 42.93 7.17 -0.47
CA SER A 60 42.68 7.81 -1.76
C SER A 60 41.38 7.34 -2.42
N ASN A 61 40.83 6.19 -2.01
CA ASN A 61 39.54 5.69 -2.50
C ASN A 61 38.34 6.49 -1.96
N TYR A 62 38.51 7.27 -0.89
CA TYR A 62 37.44 7.91 -0.11
C TYR A 62 37.68 9.39 0.20
N ASP A 63 38.80 9.95 -0.26
CA ASP A 63 39.29 11.29 0.08
C ASP A 63 38.47 12.46 -0.50
N SER A 64 37.54 12.16 -1.41
CA SER A 64 36.71 13.15 -2.10
C SER A 64 35.37 12.56 -2.53
N PRO A 65 34.27 13.31 -2.49
CA PRO A 65 32.98 12.82 -2.95
C PRO A 65 32.89 12.88 -4.49
N HIS A 66 32.90 11.73 -5.16
CA HIS A 66 32.70 11.64 -6.61
C HIS A 66 31.45 10.84 -7.00
N ILE A 67 31.26 9.65 -6.43
CA ILE A 67 30.09 8.80 -6.68
C ILE A 67 29.54 8.26 -5.37
N GLU A 68 28.21 8.21 -5.25
CA GLU A 68 27.55 7.62 -4.08
C GLU A 68 27.88 6.15 -3.94
N TRP A 69 28.14 5.71 -2.71
CA TRP A 69 28.40 4.31 -2.39
C TRP A 69 27.23 3.72 -1.60
N ILE A 70 26.29 3.13 -2.34
CA ILE A 70 25.05 2.57 -1.85
C ILE A 70 25.31 1.32 -1.01
N LYS A 71 24.66 1.25 0.14
CA LYS A 71 24.63 0.11 1.05
C LYS A 71 23.20 -0.32 1.34
N THR A 72 23.05 -1.41 2.08
CA THR A 72 21.73 -2.03 2.32
C THR A 72 20.76 -1.13 3.08
N ASP A 73 21.26 -0.18 3.86
CA ASP A 73 20.48 0.87 4.56
C ASP A 73 19.89 1.92 3.60
N ASN A 74 20.46 2.08 2.39
CA ASN A 74 19.86 2.92 1.36
C ASN A 74 18.73 2.25 0.58
N ILE A 75 18.55 0.93 0.77
CA ILE A 75 17.46 0.15 0.19
C ILE A 75 16.35 0.04 1.25
N THR A 76 15.57 1.11 1.38
CA THR A 76 14.51 1.21 2.38
C THR A 76 13.29 0.37 1.98
N VAL A 77 12.48 0.04 2.98
CA VAL A 77 11.23 -0.66 2.76
C VAL A 77 10.29 0.25 1.97
N ASP A 78 9.68 -0.28 0.92
CA ASP A 78 8.66 0.38 0.08
C ASP A 78 9.06 1.65 -0.68
N ALA A 79 10.36 2.02 -0.71
CA ALA A 79 10.83 3.06 -1.61
C ALA A 79 11.09 2.48 -3.01
N VAL A 80 10.66 3.22 -4.04
CA VAL A 80 10.94 2.85 -5.44
C VAL A 80 12.41 3.06 -5.76
N PHE A 81 13.01 4.15 -5.27
CA PHE A 81 14.39 4.54 -5.56
C PHE A 81 15.30 4.46 -4.34
N VAL A 82 16.58 4.24 -4.57
CA VAL A 82 17.61 4.27 -3.53
C VAL A 82 17.72 5.65 -2.89
N THR A 83 17.82 5.68 -1.56
CA THR A 83 18.04 6.93 -0.84
C THR A 83 19.46 7.47 -1.07
N LYS A 84 19.69 8.72 -0.66
CA LYS A 84 21.02 9.33 -0.75
C LYS A 84 22.01 8.61 0.19
N ALA A 85 23.16 8.21 -0.34
CA ALA A 85 24.23 7.64 0.47
C ALA A 85 24.92 8.68 1.35
N ALA A 86 25.27 8.25 2.57
CA ALA A 86 26.12 9.02 3.48
C ALA A 86 27.60 8.97 3.07
N GLU A 87 28.03 7.88 2.44
CA GLU A 87 29.41 7.67 1.99
C GLU A 87 29.54 7.75 0.46
N TYR A 88 30.69 8.27 0.03
CA TYR A 88 31.04 8.44 -1.37
C TYR A 88 32.40 7.80 -1.63
N LEU A 89 32.62 7.40 -2.87
CA LEU A 89 33.95 7.08 -3.37
C LEU A 89 34.52 8.28 -4.11
N SER A 90 35.83 8.42 -4.06
CA SER A 90 36.59 9.35 -4.90
C SER A 90 36.63 8.87 -6.35
N LYS A 91 37.22 9.68 -7.24
CA LYS A 91 37.51 9.24 -8.62
C LYS A 91 38.42 8.00 -8.66
N ALA A 92 39.39 7.90 -7.73
CA ALA A 92 40.26 6.74 -7.64
C ALA A 92 39.50 5.51 -7.13
N GLY A 93 38.64 5.69 -6.11
CA GLY A 93 37.78 4.64 -5.58
C GLY A 93 36.78 4.13 -6.61
N ALA A 94 36.15 5.03 -7.36
CA ALA A 94 35.18 4.72 -8.41
C ALA A 94 35.77 3.83 -9.52
N LYS A 95 37.03 4.08 -9.93
CA LYS A 95 37.74 3.23 -10.90
C LYS A 95 37.95 1.79 -10.43
N ARG A 96 37.92 1.56 -9.11
CA ARG A 96 38.08 0.24 -8.49
C ARG A 96 36.74 -0.36 -8.08
N ALA A 97 35.68 0.43 -8.11
CA ALA A 97 34.34 0.01 -7.76
C ALA A 97 33.61 -0.54 -8.98
N ARG A 98 32.61 -1.37 -8.70
CA ARG A 98 31.58 -1.76 -9.65
C ARG A 98 30.45 -0.75 -9.54
N THR A 99 30.01 -0.28 -10.70
CA THR A 99 28.94 0.69 -10.82
C THR A 99 27.82 0.15 -11.69
N VAL A 100 26.63 0.69 -11.50
CA VAL A 100 25.49 0.55 -12.40
C VAL A 100 24.90 1.92 -12.66
N ASP A 101 24.23 2.06 -13.79
CA ASP A 101 23.61 3.31 -14.20
C ASP A 101 22.20 3.43 -13.64
N ALA A 102 21.47 4.46 -14.07
CA ALA A 102 20.04 4.56 -13.78
C ALA A 102 19.27 3.32 -14.27
N ASP A 103 18.08 3.13 -13.71
CA ASP A 103 17.16 2.03 -13.98
C ASP A 103 17.64 0.63 -13.54
N ALA A 104 18.79 0.54 -12.88
CA ALA A 104 19.25 -0.72 -12.29
C ALA A 104 18.47 -1.06 -11.02
N LEU A 105 18.12 -2.33 -10.84
CA LEU A 105 17.53 -2.82 -9.59
C LEU A 105 18.64 -3.26 -8.65
N LEU A 106 18.80 -2.60 -7.50
CA LEU A 106 19.66 -3.06 -6.41
C LEU A 106 18.86 -3.95 -5.46
N VAL A 107 19.42 -5.09 -5.08
CA VAL A 107 18.78 -6.08 -4.19
C VAL A 107 19.71 -6.46 -3.05
N ALA A 108 19.23 -6.30 -1.82
CA ALA A 108 19.95 -6.73 -0.62
C ALA A 108 19.98 -8.26 -0.53
N CYS A 109 21.18 -8.83 -0.63
CA CYS A 109 21.42 -10.28 -0.68
C CYS A 109 22.22 -10.81 0.51
N ILE A 110 22.80 -9.92 1.34
CA ILE A 110 23.47 -10.30 2.59
C ILE A 110 23.02 -9.39 3.71
N ALA A 111 22.38 -9.96 4.74
CA ALA A 111 21.91 -9.20 5.88
C ALA A 111 21.88 -10.01 7.19
N GLY A 112 21.77 -9.31 8.31
CA GLY A 112 21.62 -9.91 9.65
C GLY A 112 20.22 -10.45 9.93
N SER A 113 19.21 -10.07 9.14
CA SER A 113 17.84 -10.57 9.27
C SER A 113 17.31 -11.08 7.93
N LEU A 114 16.43 -12.08 7.97
CA LEU A 114 15.79 -12.62 6.76
C LEU A 114 14.90 -11.58 6.09
N GLU A 115 14.24 -10.74 6.88
CA GLU A 115 13.43 -9.65 6.36
C GLU A 115 14.25 -8.71 5.48
N SER A 116 15.52 -8.43 5.81
CA SER A 116 16.32 -7.52 4.99
C SER A 116 16.71 -8.11 3.63
N ILE A 117 16.66 -9.44 3.46
CA ILE A 117 16.92 -10.10 2.18
C ILE A 117 15.77 -9.85 1.21
N GLY A 118 16.12 -9.58 -0.04
CA GLY A 118 15.17 -9.35 -1.13
C GLY A 118 14.56 -7.96 -1.11
N ARG A 119 14.94 -7.07 -0.18
CA ARG A 119 14.64 -5.64 -0.31
C ARG A 119 15.29 -5.13 -1.59
N ALA A 120 14.53 -4.38 -2.38
CA ALA A 120 14.96 -3.90 -3.67
C ALA A 120 14.58 -2.44 -3.86
N ALA A 121 15.38 -1.71 -4.64
CA ALA A 121 15.13 -0.34 -5.06
C ALA A 121 15.82 -0.07 -6.40
N LEU A 122 15.25 0.80 -7.20
CA LEU A 122 15.81 1.27 -8.47
C LEU A 122 16.84 2.37 -8.24
N THR A 123 17.78 2.47 -9.16
CA THR A 123 18.68 3.62 -9.29
C THR A 123 18.06 4.67 -10.21
N ASP A 124 18.16 5.93 -9.83
CA ASP A 124 17.81 7.10 -10.64
C ASP A 124 19.06 7.85 -11.15
N ARG A 125 20.25 7.33 -10.80
CA ARG A 125 21.57 7.89 -11.07
C ARG A 125 22.61 6.78 -11.09
N THR A 126 23.77 7.03 -11.69
CA THR A 126 24.90 6.10 -11.65
C THR A 126 25.44 6.03 -10.21
N VAL A 127 25.57 4.80 -9.68
CA VAL A 127 26.00 4.56 -8.30
C VAL A 127 27.00 3.42 -8.20
N ALA A 128 27.87 3.48 -7.19
CA ALA A 128 28.63 2.33 -6.71
C ALA A 128 27.89 1.67 -5.54
N PHE A 129 28.15 0.40 -5.26
CA PHE A 129 27.46 -0.32 -4.20
C PHE A 129 28.32 -1.41 -3.56
N ASN A 130 28.00 -1.79 -2.33
CA ASN A 130 28.81 -2.72 -1.55
C ASN A 130 28.54 -4.21 -1.87
N GLN A 131 29.33 -5.10 -1.26
CA GLN A 131 29.33 -6.55 -1.51
C GLN A 131 28.05 -7.27 -1.06
N GLN A 132 27.20 -6.59 -0.29
CA GLN A 132 25.94 -7.16 0.22
C GLN A 132 24.79 -7.01 -0.78
N ILE A 133 25.03 -6.29 -1.87
CA ILE A 133 24.03 -5.93 -2.88
C ILE A 133 24.40 -6.58 -4.21
N ASN A 134 23.41 -7.22 -4.83
CA ASN A 134 23.43 -7.55 -6.24
C ASN A 134 22.62 -6.52 -7.00
N ALA A 135 23.13 -6.08 -8.15
CA ALA A 135 22.44 -5.20 -9.07
C ALA A 135 22.03 -5.96 -10.33
N ILE A 136 20.86 -5.65 -10.86
CA ILE A 136 20.40 -6.09 -12.18
C ILE A 136 20.29 -4.83 -13.03
N GLN A 137 21.14 -4.67 -14.05
CA GLN A 137 20.92 -3.69 -15.11
C GLN A 137 19.97 -4.32 -16.14
N PRO A 138 18.72 -3.85 -16.29
CA PRO A 138 17.72 -4.50 -17.13
C PRO A 138 18.17 -4.61 -18.59
N GLY A 139 17.79 -5.72 -19.23
CA GLY A 139 17.91 -5.88 -20.69
C GLY A 139 16.89 -5.02 -21.44
N ALA A 140 17.02 -4.98 -22.77
CA ALA A 140 16.11 -4.20 -23.63
C ALA A 140 14.65 -4.68 -23.60
N ASP A 141 14.40 -5.89 -23.10
CA ASP A 141 13.08 -6.54 -23.02
C ASP A 141 12.53 -6.61 -21.58
N VAL A 142 13.08 -5.80 -20.67
CA VAL A 142 12.65 -5.72 -19.27
C VAL A 142 12.42 -4.26 -18.87
N ASP A 143 11.19 -3.94 -18.46
CA ASP A 143 10.89 -2.63 -17.88
C ASP A 143 11.37 -2.58 -16.40
N PRO A 144 12.13 -1.56 -15.99
CA PRO A 144 12.66 -1.43 -14.63
C PRO A 144 11.58 -1.39 -13.54
N ILE A 145 10.44 -0.74 -13.80
CA ILE A 145 9.36 -0.58 -12.83
C ILE A 145 8.59 -1.90 -12.68
N PHE A 146 8.38 -2.62 -13.78
CA PHE A 146 7.88 -3.99 -13.72
C PHE A 146 8.80 -4.87 -12.89
N LEU A 147 10.12 -4.82 -13.16
CA LEU A 147 11.12 -5.62 -12.44
C LEU A 147 11.12 -5.31 -10.93
N TYR A 148 11.03 -4.03 -10.55
CA TYR A 148 10.88 -3.62 -9.15
C TYR A 148 9.61 -4.20 -8.51
N ALA A 149 8.46 -4.07 -9.16
CA ALA A 149 7.19 -4.58 -8.66
C ALA A 149 7.21 -6.11 -8.50
N LEU A 150 7.79 -6.81 -9.46
CA LEU A 150 7.99 -8.26 -9.43
C LEU A 150 8.82 -8.67 -8.20
N PHE A 151 9.94 -8.01 -7.94
CA PHE A 151 10.76 -8.28 -6.75
C PHE A 151 10.03 -7.99 -5.44
N LYS A 152 9.25 -6.91 -5.41
CA LYS A 152 8.44 -6.54 -4.23
C LYS A 152 7.41 -7.64 -3.91
N LEU A 153 6.75 -8.21 -4.91
CA LEU A 153 5.73 -9.24 -4.75
C LEU A 153 6.31 -10.65 -4.57
N SER A 154 7.51 -10.93 -5.10
CA SER A 154 8.19 -12.23 -5.00
C SER A 154 9.20 -12.32 -3.85
N ARG A 155 9.21 -11.37 -2.92
CA ARG A 155 10.19 -11.28 -1.83
C ARG A 155 10.31 -12.56 -1.00
N THR A 156 9.19 -13.21 -0.69
CA THR A 156 9.17 -14.48 0.07
C THR A 156 9.87 -15.61 -0.67
N SER A 157 9.74 -15.68 -1.99
CA SER A 157 10.50 -16.60 -2.84
C SER A 157 11.99 -16.30 -2.83
N ILE A 158 12.36 -15.03 -2.96
CA ILE A 158 13.77 -14.64 -2.96
C ILE A 158 14.42 -15.03 -1.63
N GLN A 159 13.70 -14.81 -0.52
CA GLN A 159 14.13 -15.18 0.82
C GLN A 159 14.29 -16.70 1.01
N SER A 160 13.51 -17.54 0.32
CA SER A 160 13.63 -19.00 0.45
C SER A 160 14.95 -19.55 -0.11
N HIS A 161 15.64 -18.78 -0.94
CA HIS A 161 16.95 -19.13 -1.50
C HIS A 161 18.11 -18.69 -0.59
N ALA A 162 17.84 -17.96 0.49
CA ALA A 162 18.88 -17.50 1.41
C ALA A 162 19.30 -18.58 2.42
N THR A 163 20.55 -18.55 2.85
CA THR A 163 21.08 -19.46 3.87
C THR A 163 20.35 -19.30 5.22
N LYS A 164 20.23 -20.41 5.97
CA LYS A 164 19.55 -20.44 7.28
C LYS A 164 20.42 -19.96 8.47
N GLY A 165 21.69 -19.61 8.25
CA GLY A 165 22.63 -19.19 9.30
C GLY A 165 22.31 -17.84 9.96
N MET A 166 23.17 -17.39 10.89
CA MET A 166 23.04 -16.08 11.57
C MET A 166 23.08 -14.91 10.58
N LYS A 167 24.00 -14.96 9.60
CA LYS A 167 23.93 -14.09 8.43
C LYS A 167 23.14 -14.82 7.34
N LYS A 168 22.11 -14.16 6.83
CA LYS A 168 21.36 -14.64 5.66
C LYS A 168 22.13 -14.21 4.42
N ILE A 169 22.44 -15.18 3.57
CA ILE A 169 23.25 -14.97 2.36
C ILE A 169 22.51 -15.58 1.18
N LEU A 170 22.32 -14.79 0.14
CA LEU A 170 21.92 -15.22 -1.18
C LEU A 170 23.11 -14.99 -2.11
N THR A 171 23.78 -16.05 -2.53
CA THR A 171 24.99 -15.93 -3.36
C THR A 171 24.65 -15.37 -4.74
N LYS A 172 25.61 -14.79 -5.46
CA LYS A 172 25.40 -14.35 -6.85
C LYS A 172 24.93 -15.50 -7.74
N GLY A 173 25.53 -16.68 -7.56
CA GLY A 173 25.18 -17.87 -8.35
C GLY A 173 23.74 -18.29 -8.12
N ASP A 174 23.31 -18.39 -6.85
CA ASP A 174 21.92 -18.74 -6.53
C ASP A 174 20.95 -17.65 -7.00
N PHE A 175 21.31 -16.38 -6.80
CA PHE A 175 20.54 -15.22 -7.24
C PHE A 175 20.29 -15.26 -8.75
N GLU A 176 21.32 -15.52 -9.56
CA GLU A 176 21.21 -15.57 -11.02
C GLU A 176 20.27 -16.66 -11.55
N GLN A 177 20.05 -17.73 -10.76
CA GLN A 177 19.22 -18.86 -11.16
C GLN A 177 17.77 -18.78 -10.67
N ILE A 178 17.40 -17.79 -9.85
CA ILE A 178 16.01 -17.69 -9.35
C ILE A 178 15.06 -17.54 -10.55
N PRO A 179 14.08 -18.46 -10.71
CA PRO A 179 13.13 -18.38 -11.81
C PRO A 179 12.06 -17.34 -11.51
N MET A 180 11.85 -16.40 -12.45
CA MET A 180 10.91 -15.29 -12.29
C MET A 180 10.03 -15.15 -13.53
N VAL A 181 8.76 -14.79 -13.36
CA VAL A 181 7.84 -14.59 -14.49
C VAL A 181 8.31 -13.46 -15.40
N LYS A 182 8.36 -13.70 -16.70
CA LYS A 182 8.77 -12.74 -17.73
C LYS A 182 7.66 -12.56 -18.78
N PRO A 183 6.61 -11.78 -18.50
CA PRO A 183 5.56 -11.48 -19.46
C PRO A 183 6.10 -10.64 -20.64
N PRO A 184 5.37 -10.54 -21.77
CA PRO A 184 5.76 -9.72 -22.92
C PRO A 184 6.09 -8.27 -22.54
N PHE A 185 7.13 -7.71 -23.17
CA PHE A 185 7.66 -6.38 -22.84
C PHE A 185 6.59 -5.26 -22.94
N GLU A 186 5.67 -5.33 -23.91
CA GLU A 186 4.63 -4.31 -24.04
C GLU A 186 3.69 -4.27 -22.83
N LEU A 187 3.31 -5.42 -22.26
CA LEU A 187 2.49 -5.47 -21.04
C LEU A 187 3.27 -4.92 -19.84
N GLN A 188 4.57 -5.18 -19.76
CA GLN A 188 5.43 -4.59 -18.71
C GLN A 188 5.42 -3.06 -18.81
N ARG A 189 5.47 -2.50 -20.01
CA ARG A 189 5.42 -1.05 -20.26
C ARG A 189 4.06 -0.44 -19.94
N GLU A 190 2.97 -1.13 -20.25
CA GLU A 190 1.62 -0.71 -19.87
C GLU A 190 1.48 -0.60 -18.35
N PHE A 191 1.93 -1.63 -17.62
CA PHE A 191 1.98 -1.60 -16.17
C PHE A 191 2.85 -0.44 -15.66
N ALA A 192 4.04 -0.26 -16.22
CA ALA A 192 4.95 0.81 -15.83
C ALA A 192 4.34 2.20 -16.03
N ALA A 193 3.55 2.41 -17.09
CA ALA A 193 2.85 3.66 -17.34
C ALA A 193 1.80 3.97 -16.25
N VAL A 194 1.05 2.95 -15.81
CA VAL A 194 0.09 3.07 -14.69
C VAL A 194 0.83 3.32 -13.37
N ALA A 195 1.87 2.54 -13.10
CA ALA A 195 2.70 2.66 -11.90
C ALA A 195 3.31 4.06 -11.75
N LYS A 196 3.86 4.63 -12.83
CA LYS A 196 4.41 6.00 -12.84
C LYS A 196 3.35 7.04 -12.44
N ARG A 197 2.10 6.90 -12.90
CA ARG A 197 1.01 7.82 -12.54
C ARG A 197 0.62 7.70 -11.07
N ILE A 198 0.56 6.48 -10.55
CA ILE A 198 0.26 6.20 -9.14
C ILE A 198 1.37 6.76 -8.25
N GLU A 199 2.63 6.53 -8.58
CA GLU A 199 3.77 7.05 -7.81
C GLU A 199 3.82 8.58 -7.82
N ALA A 200 3.53 9.23 -8.96
CA ALA A 200 3.39 10.69 -9.01
C ALA A 200 2.27 11.21 -8.10
N LEU A 201 1.15 10.48 -7.99
CA LEU A 201 0.06 10.82 -7.08
C LEU A 201 0.45 10.60 -5.61
N LYS A 202 1.12 9.49 -5.29
CA LYS A 202 1.65 9.20 -3.95
C LYS A 202 2.61 10.28 -3.49
N SER A 203 3.55 10.70 -4.35
CA SER A 203 4.49 11.78 -4.03
C SER A 203 3.78 13.08 -3.65
N ARG A 204 2.72 13.47 -4.38
CA ARG A 204 1.91 14.64 -4.02
C ARG A 204 1.23 14.48 -2.66
N TYR A 205 0.66 13.32 -2.37
CA TYR A 205 0.00 13.05 -1.08
C TYR A 205 0.99 13.02 0.08
N GLN A 206 2.20 12.50 -0.13
CA GLN A 206 3.28 12.55 0.87
C GLN A 206 3.69 14.00 1.16
N GLN A 207 3.84 14.85 0.14
CA GLN A 207 4.15 16.26 0.35
C GLN A 207 3.05 16.96 1.15
N THR A 208 1.79 16.78 0.75
CA THR A 208 0.64 17.36 1.49
C THR A 208 0.59 16.85 2.95
N LEU A 209 0.95 15.60 3.20
CA LEU A 209 1.01 15.04 4.54
C LEU A 209 2.09 15.73 5.39
N ILE A 210 3.30 15.92 4.84
CA ILE A 210 4.39 16.62 5.51
C ILE A 210 3.98 18.07 5.86
N ASP A 211 3.34 18.76 4.92
CA ASP A 211 2.88 20.14 5.11
C ASP A 211 1.82 20.22 6.23
N LEU A 212 0.87 19.28 6.25
CA LEU A 212 -0.15 19.19 7.30
C LEU A 212 0.44 18.86 8.67
N GLU A 213 1.39 17.92 8.76
CA GLU A 213 2.07 17.56 10.01
C GLU A 213 2.90 18.73 10.54
N THR A 214 3.61 19.45 9.66
CA THR A 214 4.38 20.66 10.02
C THR A 214 3.47 21.77 10.54
N LEU A 215 2.36 22.03 9.84
CA LEU A 215 1.38 23.04 10.27
C LEU A 215 0.74 22.65 11.61
N TYR A 216 0.42 21.38 11.80
CA TYR A 216 -0.16 20.88 13.05
C TYR A 216 0.80 21.09 14.23
N ALA A 217 2.08 20.74 14.05
CA ALA A 217 3.10 20.94 15.07
C ALA A 217 3.26 22.43 15.44
N ALA A 218 3.30 23.32 14.44
CA ALA A 218 3.42 24.76 14.67
C ALA A 218 2.21 25.32 15.43
N LEU A 219 0.98 24.99 15.00
CA LEU A 219 -0.24 25.46 15.67
C LEU A 219 -0.38 24.91 17.08
N SER A 220 -0.05 23.63 17.30
CA SER A 220 -0.06 23.01 18.62
C SER A 220 0.93 23.69 19.58
N GLN A 221 2.14 24.01 19.09
CA GLN A 221 3.13 24.72 19.88
C GLN A 221 2.70 26.15 20.24
N SER A 222 2.11 26.90 19.29
CA SER A 222 1.58 28.23 19.55
C SER A 222 0.38 28.22 20.50
N ALA A 223 -0.49 27.20 20.40
CA ALA A 223 -1.60 26.99 21.35
C ALA A 223 -1.08 26.74 22.76
N PHE A 224 -0.08 25.86 22.92
CA PHE A 224 0.49 25.51 24.22
C PHE A 224 1.23 26.68 24.90
N LYS A 225 1.85 27.57 24.12
CA LYS A 225 2.50 28.79 24.62
C LYS A 225 1.52 29.94 24.92
N GLY A 226 0.23 29.80 24.57
CA GLY A 226 -0.75 30.88 24.66
C GLY A 226 -0.50 32.02 23.67
N GLU A 227 0.34 31.79 22.65
CA GLU A 227 0.69 32.76 21.61
C GLU A 227 -0.28 32.68 20.41
N LEU A 228 -1.22 31.73 20.45
CA LEU A 228 -2.21 31.54 19.40
C LEU A 228 -3.34 32.56 19.53
N ASP A 229 -3.23 33.67 18.80
CA ASP A 229 -4.28 34.66 18.67
C ASP A 229 -5.31 34.24 17.60
N LEU A 230 -6.39 33.61 18.06
CA LEU A 230 -7.52 33.19 17.22
C LEU A 230 -8.44 34.35 16.79
N SER A 231 -8.23 35.58 17.30
CA SER A 231 -9.11 36.72 17.01
C SER A 231 -8.97 37.28 15.58
N ARG A 232 -7.85 36.95 14.91
CA ARG A 232 -7.55 37.37 13.53
C ARG A 232 -7.81 36.27 12.50
N ILE A 233 -7.99 35.05 12.97
CA ILE A 233 -8.53 33.98 12.14
C ILE A 233 -10.04 34.25 12.12
N PRO A 234 -10.68 34.42 10.96
CA PRO A 234 -12.12 34.23 10.92
C PRO A 234 -12.33 32.78 11.35
N LEU A 235 -12.56 32.58 12.65
CA LEU A 235 -13.18 31.37 13.13
C LEU A 235 -14.47 31.32 12.33
N PRO A 236 -14.68 30.32 11.46
CA PRO A 236 -16.01 30.13 10.92
C PRO A 236 -16.92 30.14 12.16
N ALA A 237 -18.03 30.88 12.13
CA ALA A 237 -19.01 30.89 13.23
C ALA A 237 -19.71 29.51 13.41
N VAL A 238 -19.08 28.48 12.88
CA VAL A 238 -19.38 27.08 12.95
C VAL A 238 -18.52 26.63 14.14
N ALA A 239 -19.18 26.24 15.23
CA ALA A 239 -18.63 25.17 16.08
C ALA A 239 -18.10 24.07 15.14
N LEU A 240 -17.17 23.21 15.55
CA LEU A 240 -16.92 22.00 14.76
C LEU A 240 -18.17 21.09 14.87
N GLU A 241 -19.28 21.53 14.27
CA GLU A 241 -20.30 20.70 13.71
C GLU A 241 -19.57 19.82 12.69
N PRO A 242 -19.83 18.50 12.69
CA PRO A 242 -19.48 17.68 11.54
C PRO A 242 -19.98 18.44 10.29
N PRO A 243 -19.17 18.48 9.21
CA PRO A 243 -19.38 19.43 8.13
C PRO A 243 -20.85 19.39 7.68
N PRO A 244 -21.51 20.57 7.51
CA PRO A 244 -22.82 20.59 6.90
C PRO A 244 -22.68 19.95 5.51
N MET A 245 -23.52 18.96 5.23
CA MET A 245 -23.73 18.44 3.88
C MET A 245 -24.32 19.59 3.05
N GLU A 246 -23.49 20.38 2.38
CA GLU A 246 -23.93 21.09 1.19
C GLU A 246 -23.36 20.40 -0.03
N ASP A 247 -24.31 19.88 -0.81
CA ASP A 247 -24.23 19.48 -2.20
C ASP A 247 -22.81 19.49 -2.81
N VAL A 248 -22.10 18.37 -2.63
CA VAL A 248 -21.75 17.67 -3.85
C VAL A 248 -23.10 17.48 -4.52
N THR A 249 -23.35 18.12 -5.66
CA THR A 249 -24.38 17.60 -6.57
C THR A 249 -24.00 16.14 -6.75
N ALA A 250 -24.58 15.30 -5.90
CA ALA A 250 -25.38 14.21 -6.32
C ALA A 250 -25.73 14.49 -7.79
N LEU A 251 -25.18 13.66 -8.66
CA LEU A 251 -26.14 12.88 -9.41
C LEU A 251 -27.15 12.38 -8.36
N THR A 252 -28.19 13.19 -8.12
CA THR A 252 -29.31 12.86 -7.28
C THR A 252 -29.93 11.68 -7.97
N VAL A 253 -29.55 10.49 -7.51
CA VAL A 253 -30.49 9.39 -7.53
C VAL A 253 -31.34 9.67 -6.31
N ASP A 254 -32.51 10.26 -6.55
CA ASP A 254 -33.54 10.50 -5.54
C ASP A 254 -33.66 9.28 -4.62
N LEU A 255 -33.33 9.45 -3.34
CA LEU A 255 -33.70 8.51 -2.29
C LEU A 255 -34.48 9.27 -1.21
N ASP A 256 -35.57 9.88 -1.64
CA ASP A 256 -36.62 10.39 -0.75
C ASP A 256 -37.50 9.21 -0.33
N VAL A 257 -36.95 8.32 0.52
CA VAL A 257 -37.74 7.41 1.37
C VAL A 257 -37.01 7.24 2.70
N PRO A 258 -37.60 7.62 3.85
CA PRO A 258 -37.02 7.33 5.15
C PRO A 258 -37.00 5.82 5.36
N ALA A 259 -35.82 5.21 5.22
CA ALA A 259 -35.68 3.79 5.50
C ALA A 259 -35.66 3.54 7.02
N PRO A 260 -36.33 2.48 7.50
CA PRO A 260 -36.49 2.24 8.94
C PRO A 260 -35.13 2.04 9.66
N ALA A 261 -35.11 2.28 10.97
CA ALA A 261 -33.93 2.08 11.80
C ALA A 261 -33.64 0.57 12.00
N LEU A 262 -32.37 0.20 12.11
CA LEU A 262 -31.95 -1.16 12.46
C LEU A 262 -32.59 -1.58 13.80
N PRO A 263 -33.03 -2.84 13.97
CA PRO A 263 -33.77 -3.26 15.15
C PRO A 263 -32.89 -3.26 16.41
N ASP A 264 -33.51 -2.93 17.55
CA ASP A 264 -32.91 -3.24 18.86
C ASP A 264 -33.08 -4.74 19.12
N LEU A 265 -31.98 -5.43 19.43
CA LEU A 265 -31.92 -6.87 19.66
C LEU A 265 -31.93 -7.22 21.15
N GLY A 266 -31.93 -6.24 22.05
CA GLY A 266 -31.93 -6.44 23.50
C GLY A 266 -30.68 -7.13 24.04
N LEU A 267 -29.53 -6.99 23.36
CA LEU A 267 -28.26 -7.59 23.76
C LEU A 267 -27.63 -6.79 24.91
N ALA A 268 -27.00 -7.46 25.86
CA ALA A 268 -26.27 -6.78 26.95
C ALA A 268 -24.92 -6.25 26.43
N VAL A 269 -24.40 -5.18 27.05
CA VAL A 269 -23.08 -4.59 26.70
C VAL A 269 -21.97 -5.62 26.84
N GLU A 270 -22.05 -6.49 27.85
CA GLU A 270 -21.08 -7.57 28.09
C GLU A 270 -21.13 -8.64 27.00
N GLU A 271 -22.30 -8.88 26.39
CA GLU A 271 -22.44 -9.79 25.26
C GLU A 271 -21.81 -9.16 24.01
N LEU A 272 -22.06 -7.87 23.77
CA LEU A 272 -21.52 -7.09 22.65
C LEU A 272 -20.02 -6.78 22.77
N ALA A 273 -19.43 -6.89 23.96
CA ALA A 273 -17.99 -6.80 24.16
C ALA A 273 -17.25 -8.06 23.66
N THR A 274 -17.96 -9.15 23.36
CA THR A 274 -17.38 -10.38 22.82
C THR A 274 -17.55 -10.44 21.30
N GLU A 275 -16.57 -11.05 20.60
CA GLU A 275 -16.66 -11.29 19.15
C GLU A 275 -17.93 -12.05 18.76
N ALA A 276 -18.36 -13.01 19.59
CA ALA A 276 -19.57 -13.80 19.36
C ALA A 276 -20.86 -12.96 19.46
N GLY A 277 -20.93 -11.98 20.36
CA GLY A 277 -22.08 -11.09 20.47
C GLY A 277 -22.13 -10.04 19.36
N GLN A 278 -20.97 -9.47 18.98
CA GLN A 278 -20.88 -8.57 17.81
C GLN A 278 -21.30 -9.28 16.52
N LEU A 279 -20.87 -10.54 16.36
CA LEU A 279 -21.24 -11.41 15.25
C LEU A 279 -22.76 -11.63 15.17
N LYS A 280 -23.39 -11.97 16.29
CA LYS A 280 -24.84 -12.19 16.39
C LYS A 280 -25.63 -10.92 16.04
N MET A 281 -25.18 -9.77 16.53
CA MET A 281 -25.78 -8.47 16.22
C MET A 281 -25.69 -8.12 14.73
N LEU A 282 -24.47 -8.18 14.17
CA LEU A 282 -24.24 -7.84 12.76
C LEU A 282 -25.01 -8.74 11.81
N THR A 283 -25.10 -10.04 12.12
CA THR A 283 -25.88 -10.99 11.31
C THR A 283 -27.36 -10.61 11.28
N ALA A 284 -27.97 -10.35 12.44
CA ALA A 284 -29.37 -9.95 12.51
C ALA A 284 -29.64 -8.60 11.83
N TRP A 285 -28.70 -7.65 11.92
CA TRP A 285 -28.80 -6.36 11.22
C TRP A 285 -28.66 -6.49 9.71
N LEU A 286 -27.77 -7.35 9.21
CA LEU A 286 -27.63 -7.64 7.78
C LEU A 286 -28.87 -8.33 7.21
N GLU A 287 -29.45 -9.29 7.93
CA GLU A 287 -30.71 -9.96 7.54
C GLU A 287 -31.89 -8.97 7.54
N TRP A 288 -31.96 -8.11 8.56
CA TRP A 288 -32.98 -7.07 8.62
C TRP A 288 -32.84 -6.09 7.46
N TRP A 289 -31.60 -5.67 7.17
CA TRP A 289 -31.26 -4.77 6.06
C TRP A 289 -31.71 -5.36 4.73
N GLN A 290 -31.36 -6.62 4.50
CA GLN A 290 -31.77 -7.37 3.31
C GLN A 290 -33.29 -7.42 3.13
N ASN A 291 -34.07 -7.47 4.21
CA ASN A 291 -35.52 -7.55 4.12
C ASN A 291 -36.20 -6.19 3.89
N HIS A 292 -35.58 -5.09 4.32
CA HIS A 292 -36.19 -3.75 4.27
C HIS A 292 -35.59 -2.84 3.18
N HIS A 293 -34.45 -3.20 2.58
CA HIS A 293 -33.73 -2.40 1.57
C HIS A 293 -33.60 -3.07 0.19
N ARG A 294 -34.45 -4.05 -0.14
CA ARG A 294 -34.37 -4.81 -1.42
C ARG A 294 -34.34 -3.94 -2.69
N ALA A 295 -34.88 -2.74 -2.64
CA ALA A 295 -34.96 -1.83 -3.79
C ALA A 295 -33.67 -1.02 -4.03
N GLN A 296 -32.70 -1.04 -3.11
CA GLN A 296 -31.45 -0.28 -3.21
C GLN A 296 -30.23 -1.22 -3.33
N PRO A 297 -29.16 -0.79 -4.01
CA PRO A 297 -27.89 -1.51 -3.98
C PRO A 297 -27.35 -1.61 -2.54
N PHE A 298 -26.79 -2.78 -2.20
CA PHE A 298 -26.06 -2.97 -0.96
C PHE A 298 -24.72 -2.22 -1.03
N GLU A 299 -24.58 -1.19 -0.21
CA GLU A 299 -23.34 -0.44 -0.05
C GLU A 299 -22.76 -0.66 1.36
N LEU A 300 -21.56 -1.21 1.41
CA LEU A 300 -20.89 -1.55 2.67
C LEU A 300 -20.70 -0.34 3.58
N ALA A 301 -20.29 0.81 3.03
CA ALA A 301 -20.10 2.03 3.79
C ALA A 301 -21.43 2.53 4.40
N THR A 302 -22.52 2.44 3.63
CA THR A 302 -23.86 2.84 4.06
C THR A 302 -24.39 1.95 5.18
N PHE A 303 -24.17 0.64 5.09
CA PHE A 303 -24.52 -0.29 6.15
C PHE A 303 -23.68 -0.06 7.42
N LEU A 304 -22.35 0.07 7.29
CA LEU A 304 -21.45 0.30 8.42
C LEU A 304 -21.78 1.58 9.18
N ASN A 305 -21.96 2.70 8.46
CA ASN A 305 -22.32 3.97 9.08
C ASN A 305 -23.64 3.87 9.86
N ARG A 306 -24.62 3.12 9.35
CA ARG A 306 -25.89 2.91 10.05
C ARG A 306 -25.76 1.96 11.23
N ALA A 307 -24.94 0.93 11.13
CA ALA A 307 -24.65 0.02 12.22
C ALA A 307 -23.94 0.74 13.38
N GLU A 308 -22.94 1.58 13.08
CA GLU A 308 -22.25 2.41 14.08
C GLU A 308 -23.19 3.41 14.74
N ALA A 309 -23.99 4.14 13.95
CA ALA A 309 -24.96 5.09 14.47
C ALA A 309 -25.99 4.40 15.39
N ARG A 310 -26.48 3.21 15.00
CA ARG A 310 -27.43 2.45 15.82
C ARG A 310 -26.79 1.92 17.10
N LEU A 311 -25.53 1.50 17.05
CA LEU A 311 -24.80 1.02 18.22
C LEU A 311 -24.63 2.14 19.26
N GLN A 312 -24.29 3.35 18.81
CA GLN A 312 -24.19 4.54 19.68
C GLN A 312 -25.54 4.96 20.25
N GLU A 313 -26.63 4.83 19.49
CA GLU A 313 -27.98 5.14 19.95
C GLU A 313 -28.44 4.18 21.07
N LEU A 314 -28.17 2.88 20.91
CA LEU A 314 -28.59 1.85 21.87
C LEU A 314 -27.69 1.81 23.11
N TYR A 315 -26.40 2.15 22.97
CA TYR A 315 -25.40 2.04 24.04
C TYR A 315 -24.50 3.30 24.13
N PRO A 316 -25.08 4.48 24.44
CA PRO A 316 -24.38 5.77 24.38
C PRO A 316 -23.23 5.91 25.39
N ASP A 317 -23.27 5.15 26.48
CA ASP A 317 -22.27 5.19 27.56
C ASP A 317 -21.21 4.07 27.46
N SER A 318 -21.10 3.41 26.29
CA SER A 318 -20.16 2.30 26.07
C SER A 318 -19.10 2.62 25.02
N ASP A 319 -17.87 2.15 25.24
CA ASP A 319 -16.76 2.24 24.26
C ASP A 319 -16.85 1.12 23.19
N LEU A 320 -18.06 0.68 22.82
CA LEU A 320 -18.26 -0.39 21.85
C LEU A 320 -17.99 0.15 20.42
N GLU A 321 -16.94 -0.35 19.78
CA GLU A 321 -16.60 -0.04 18.39
C GLU A 321 -16.66 -1.29 17.50
N LEU A 322 -17.06 -1.10 16.24
CA LEU A 322 -16.98 -2.14 15.21
C LEU A 322 -15.53 -2.27 14.74
N GLY A 323 -14.79 -3.19 15.36
CA GLY A 323 -13.39 -3.48 15.01
C GLY A 323 -13.22 -4.26 13.70
N MET A 324 -11.97 -4.63 13.37
CA MET A 324 -11.62 -5.41 12.17
C MET A 324 -12.40 -6.74 12.01
N ALA A 325 -12.83 -7.35 13.13
CA ALA A 325 -13.63 -8.58 13.12
C ALA A 325 -15.03 -8.34 12.51
N ALA A 326 -15.64 -7.18 12.73
CA ALA A 326 -16.92 -6.80 12.13
C ALA A 326 -16.83 -6.70 10.60
N TYR A 327 -15.70 -6.19 10.10
CA TYR A 327 -15.45 -6.07 8.66
C TYR A 327 -15.32 -7.42 7.96
N GLU A 328 -14.51 -8.34 8.51
CA GLU A 328 -14.38 -9.69 7.96
C GLU A 328 -15.71 -10.47 8.02
N GLN A 329 -16.55 -10.17 9.03
CA GLN A 329 -17.87 -10.78 9.12
C GLN A 329 -18.83 -10.30 8.04
N ILE A 330 -18.91 -8.98 7.80
CA ILE A 330 -19.78 -8.43 6.75
C ILE A 330 -19.32 -8.93 5.37
N LYS A 331 -18.00 -8.99 5.15
CA LYS A 331 -17.41 -9.56 3.95
C LYS A 331 -17.80 -11.03 3.77
N THR A 332 -17.72 -11.84 4.82
CA THR A 332 -18.13 -13.25 4.79
C THR A 332 -19.61 -13.39 4.43
N TRP A 333 -20.47 -12.55 5.01
CA TRP A 333 -21.90 -12.53 4.69
C TRP A 333 -22.16 -12.11 3.23
N VAL A 334 -21.46 -11.10 2.71
CA VAL A 334 -21.60 -10.66 1.30
C VAL A 334 -21.25 -11.79 0.33
N PHE A 335 -20.16 -12.53 0.58
CA PHE A 335 -19.81 -13.67 -0.24
C PHE A 335 -20.85 -14.79 -0.16
N ALA A 336 -21.32 -15.12 1.04
CA ALA A 336 -22.38 -16.12 1.21
C ALA A 336 -23.70 -15.70 0.51
N ALA A 337 -24.04 -14.42 0.55
CA ALA A 337 -25.22 -13.86 -0.10
C ALA A 337 -25.09 -13.84 -1.64
N LEU A 338 -23.88 -13.63 -2.18
CA LEU A 338 -23.59 -13.78 -3.61
C LEU A 338 -23.71 -15.24 -4.06
N ASP A 339 -23.12 -16.17 -3.30
CA ASP A 339 -23.16 -17.61 -3.60
C ASP A 339 -24.59 -18.18 -3.52
N ALA A 340 -25.39 -17.69 -2.56
CA ALA A 340 -26.79 -18.04 -2.42
C ALA A 340 -27.70 -17.36 -3.47
N GLY A 341 -27.14 -16.53 -4.36
CA GLY A 341 -27.90 -15.78 -5.38
C GLY A 341 -28.84 -14.73 -4.78
N GLN A 342 -28.60 -14.30 -3.53
CA GLN A 342 -29.39 -13.28 -2.84
C GLN A 342 -28.90 -11.85 -3.18
N LEU A 343 -27.60 -11.73 -3.49
CA LEU A 343 -26.99 -10.56 -4.11
C LEU A 343 -26.48 -10.92 -5.51
N VAL A 344 -26.49 -9.95 -6.41
CA VAL A 344 -25.90 -10.02 -7.75
C VAL A 344 -24.97 -8.83 -7.96
N GLN A 345 -23.92 -9.06 -8.74
CA GLN A 345 -23.00 -8.01 -9.17
C GLN A 345 -23.48 -7.44 -10.49
N GLU A 346 -23.81 -6.16 -10.52
CA GLU A 346 -24.19 -5.45 -11.74
C GLU A 346 -23.23 -4.29 -12.00
N LEU A 347 -22.79 -4.14 -13.25
CA LEU A 347 -22.00 -2.98 -13.66
C LEU A 347 -22.95 -1.78 -13.81
N GLU A 348 -22.75 -0.76 -12.99
CA GLU A 348 -23.50 0.48 -13.09
C GLU A 348 -22.93 1.32 -14.25
N PRO A 349 -23.68 1.54 -15.36
CA PRO A 349 -23.11 2.11 -16.58
C PRO A 349 -22.62 3.56 -16.42
N ALA A 350 -23.24 4.31 -15.52
CA ALA A 350 -22.96 5.73 -15.29
C ALA A 350 -21.67 5.95 -14.46
N SER A 351 -21.47 5.16 -13.41
CA SER A 351 -20.31 5.25 -12.53
C SER A 351 -19.15 4.34 -12.94
N LYS A 352 -19.42 3.36 -13.82
CA LYS A 352 -18.52 2.26 -14.21
C LYS A 352 -18.01 1.45 -13.01
N ARG A 353 -18.78 1.43 -11.91
CA ARG A 353 -18.50 0.64 -10.71
C ARG A 353 -19.37 -0.61 -10.69
N ILE A 354 -18.88 -1.65 -10.01
CA ILE A 354 -19.68 -2.85 -9.73
C ILE A 354 -20.51 -2.57 -8.48
N ALA A 355 -21.82 -2.62 -8.61
CA ALA A 355 -22.76 -2.50 -7.51
C ALA A 355 -23.28 -3.89 -7.11
N LEU A 356 -23.42 -4.13 -5.81
CA LEU A 356 -24.09 -5.32 -5.28
C LEU A 356 -25.58 -4.99 -5.18
N LYS A 357 -26.44 -5.66 -5.95
CA LYS A 357 -27.89 -5.49 -5.85
C LYS A 357 -28.54 -6.74 -5.32
N HIS A 358 -29.69 -6.60 -4.68
CA HIS A 358 -30.52 -7.75 -4.36
C HIS A 358 -31.00 -8.42 -5.64
N ALA A 359 -30.91 -9.75 -5.70
CA ALA A 359 -31.48 -10.49 -6.82
C ALA A 359 -33.00 -10.25 -6.87
N HIS A 360 -33.52 -9.87 -8.04
CA HIS A 360 -34.97 -9.79 -8.25
C HIS A 360 -35.56 -11.19 -8.09
N ALA A 361 -36.48 -11.35 -7.13
CA ALA A 361 -37.25 -12.58 -6.94
C ALA A 361 -38.27 -12.77 -8.06
#